data_AF-A0A537NSD9-F1
#
_entry.id   AF-A0A537NSD9-F1
#
_cell.length_a   1.000
_cell.length_b   1.000
_cell.length_c   1.000
_cell.angle_alpha   90.00
_cell.angle_beta   90.00
_cell.angle_gamma   90.00
#
_symmetry.space_group_name_H-M   'P 1'
#
loop_
_entity.id
_entity.type
_entity.pdbx_description
1 polymer ?
#
loop_
_entity_poly.entity_id
_entity_poly.type
_entity_poly.pdbx_seq_one_letter_code
_entity_poly.pdbx_strand_id
1 'polypeptide(L)'
;MNIHSTYGLWHAFRAALLFPVAFDLPAPSQGPHPCESCDGKPCLSACPVNAFSGTSYDVPRCIDHIASAEGTDCMTGGCLARRACPVGRAFAYGPAQMQFHMRAFLRAHQPSGIPE
;
A
#
# COMPACT_ATOMS: atom_id res chain seq x y z
N MET A 1 -4.43 -7.44 -3.60
CA MET A 1 -3.79 -6.11 -3.56
C MET A 1 -3.76 -5.56 -4.99
N ASN A 2 -4.29 -4.37 -5.25
CA ASN A 2 -4.29 -3.79 -6.61
C ASN A 2 -2.94 -3.10 -6.92
N ILE A 3 -2.40 -3.31 -8.11
CA ILE A 3 -1.20 -2.64 -8.62
C ILE A 3 -1.52 -1.97 -9.95
N HIS A 4 -1.35 -0.65 -10.03
CA HIS A 4 -1.54 0.08 -11.27
C HIS A 4 -0.39 -0.22 -12.24
N SER A 5 -0.68 -0.45 -13.52
CA SER A 5 0.33 -0.78 -14.54
C SER A 5 1.43 0.30 -14.69
N THR A 6 1.04 1.57 -14.71
CA THR A 6 1.96 2.72 -14.74
C THR A 6 2.50 3.13 -13.36
N TYR A 7 1.61 3.42 -12.41
CA TYR A 7 1.99 4.02 -11.12
C TYR A 7 2.36 2.98 -10.04
N GLY A 8 2.29 1.69 -10.35
CA GLY A 8 2.64 0.62 -9.43
C GLY A 8 1.79 0.66 -8.16
N LEU A 9 2.45 0.60 -7.01
CA LEU A 9 1.82 0.73 -5.70
C LEU A 9 1.66 2.19 -5.26
N TRP A 10 2.02 3.19 -6.06
CA TRP A 10 2.05 4.61 -5.70
C TRP A 10 0.79 5.36 -6.12
N HIS A 11 -0.37 4.73 -5.88
CA HIS A 11 -1.68 5.34 -6.10
C HIS A 11 -2.63 4.97 -4.96
N ALA A 12 -3.73 5.71 -4.85
CA ALA A 12 -4.82 5.39 -3.95
C ALA A 12 -6.12 5.86 -4.58
N PHE A 13 -7.14 5.00 -4.58
CA PHE A 13 -8.50 5.43 -4.91
C PHE A 13 -8.99 6.35 -3.79
N ARG A 14 -9.60 7.48 -4.17
CA ARG A 14 -10.06 8.50 -3.23
C ARG A 14 -11.57 8.50 -3.04
N ALA A 15 -12.29 8.16 -4.09
CA ALA A 15 -13.74 8.15 -4.10
C ALA A 15 -14.24 7.17 -5.17
N ALA A 16 -15.51 6.81 -5.03
CA ALA A 16 -16.33 6.25 -6.10
C ALA A 16 -17.51 7.18 -6.33
N LEU A 17 -17.90 7.38 -7.59
CA LEU A 17 -19.07 8.16 -7.96
C LEU A 17 -20.20 7.20 -8.32
N LEU A 18 -21.33 7.31 -7.63
CA LEU A 18 -22.49 6.46 -7.84
C LEU A 18 -23.57 7.27 -8.58
N PHE A 19 -24.12 6.68 -9.63
CA PHE A 19 -25.17 7.29 -10.44
C PHE A 19 -26.37 6.35 -10.52
N PRO A 20 -27.61 6.89 -10.64
CA PRO A 20 -28.82 6.08 -10.80
C PRO A 20 -29.00 5.55 -12.23
N VAL A 21 -28.00 5.71 -13.10
CA VAL A 21 -28.03 5.31 -14.50
C VAL A 21 -26.75 4.56 -14.85
N ALA A 22 -26.86 3.60 -15.77
CA ALA A 22 -25.72 2.93 -16.35
C ALA A 22 -25.16 3.77 -17.52
N PHE A 23 -23.84 3.87 -17.60
CA PHE A 23 -23.16 4.46 -18.74
C PHE A 23 -22.68 3.36 -19.68
N ASP A 24 -22.70 3.63 -20.98
CA ASP A 24 -21.99 2.82 -21.96
C ASP A 24 -20.50 3.15 -21.86
N LEU A 25 -19.81 2.47 -20.94
CA LEU A 25 -18.38 2.61 -20.74
C LEU A 25 -17.64 1.65 -21.68
N PRO A 26 -16.51 2.07 -22.27
CA PRO A 26 -15.69 1.17 -23.05
C PRO A 26 -15.26 -0.03 -22.19
N ALA A 27 -15.17 -1.20 -22.81
CA ALA A 27 -14.64 -2.38 -22.15
C ALA A 27 -13.26 -2.05 -21.51
N PRO A 28 -13.00 -2.47 -20.26
CA PRO A 28 -11.73 -2.21 -19.62
C PRO A 28 -10.59 -2.79 -20.46
N SER A 29 -9.68 -1.95 -20.95
CA SER A 29 -8.43 -2.37 -21.59
C SER A 29 -7.40 -2.74 -20.52
N GLN A 30 -7.71 -3.75 -19.73
CA GLN A 30 -6.77 -4.29 -18.75
C GLN A 30 -5.81 -5.21 -19.52
N GLY A 31 -4.60 -4.71 -19.82
CA GLY A 31 -3.49 -5.60 -20.15
C GLY A 31 -3.20 -6.57 -19.00
N PRO A 32 -2.27 -7.54 -19.18
CA PRO A 32 -1.94 -8.50 -18.13
C PRO A 32 -1.54 -7.80 -16.83
N HIS A 33 -1.94 -8.35 -15.69
CA HIS A 33 -1.65 -7.72 -14.41
C HIS A 33 -0.13 -7.74 -14.16
N PRO A 34 0.51 -6.64 -13.69
CA PRO A 34 1.97 -6.57 -13.55
C PRO A 34 2.60 -7.65 -12.68
N CYS A 35 1.84 -8.22 -11.73
CA CYS A 35 2.32 -9.33 -10.90
C CYS A 35 2.45 -10.67 -11.63
N GLU A 36 1.80 -10.86 -12.78
CA GLU A 36 1.84 -12.12 -13.53
C GLU A 36 3.25 -12.40 -14.07
N SER A 37 3.96 -11.35 -14.49
CA SER A 37 5.35 -11.42 -14.97
C SER A 37 6.37 -10.97 -13.92
N CYS A 38 5.96 -10.74 -12.67
CA CYS A 38 6.87 -10.28 -11.62
C CYS A 38 7.49 -11.49 -10.91
N ASP A 39 8.67 -11.87 -11.37
CA ASP A 39 9.45 -12.94 -10.76
C ASP A 39 9.84 -12.61 -9.31
N GLY A 40 9.71 -13.61 -8.44
CA GLY A 40 10.06 -13.51 -7.02
C GLY A 40 9.14 -12.63 -6.16
N LYS A 41 8.30 -11.77 -6.75
CA LYS A 41 7.36 -10.88 -6.04
C LYS A 41 7.99 -10.26 -4.78
N PRO A 42 9.09 -9.49 -4.93
CA PRO A 42 9.96 -9.08 -3.81
C PRO A 42 9.23 -8.30 -2.71
N CYS A 43 8.08 -7.70 -3.01
CA CYS A 43 7.23 -7.05 -2.03
C CYS A 43 6.69 -8.00 -0.94
N LEU A 44 6.57 -9.31 -1.21
CA LEU A 44 6.08 -10.29 -0.23
C LEU A 44 7.15 -10.67 0.79
N SER A 45 8.42 -10.69 0.41
CA SER A 45 9.54 -11.04 1.29
C SER A 45 10.22 -9.83 1.94
N ALA A 46 10.05 -8.62 1.38
CA ALA A 46 10.67 -7.40 1.90
C ALA A 46 10.01 -6.85 3.18
N CYS A 47 8.84 -7.35 3.57
CA CYS A 47 8.20 -6.95 4.83
C CYS A 47 8.90 -7.64 6.01
N PRO A 48 9.54 -6.91 6.94
CA PRO A 48 10.31 -7.52 8.04
C PRO A 48 9.49 -8.44 8.95
N VAL A 49 8.18 -8.21 9.00
CA VAL A 49 7.24 -8.96 9.81
C VAL A 49 6.31 -9.85 8.99
N ASN A 50 6.56 -10.06 7.69
CA ASN A 50 5.71 -10.92 6.84
C ASN A 50 4.22 -10.58 6.91
N ALA A 51 3.86 -9.29 6.96
CA ALA A 51 2.47 -8.85 7.07
C ALA A 51 1.64 -9.12 5.80
N PHE A 52 2.26 -9.53 4.69
CA PHE A 52 1.58 -9.79 3.43
C PHE A 52 1.68 -11.27 3.05
N SER A 53 0.54 -11.91 2.84
CA SER A 53 0.45 -13.31 2.39
C SER A 53 0.33 -13.45 0.86
N GLY A 54 0.22 -12.33 0.15
CA GLY A 54 -0.15 -12.26 -1.26
C GLY A 54 -1.67 -12.08 -1.48
N THR A 55 -2.49 -12.52 -0.54
CA THR A 55 -3.96 -12.37 -0.58
C THR A 55 -4.51 -11.47 0.51
N SER A 56 -3.78 -11.33 1.62
CA SER A 56 -4.18 -10.52 2.79
C SER A 56 -3.06 -9.62 3.28
N TYR A 57 -3.44 -8.65 4.10
CA TYR A 57 -2.55 -7.75 4.83
C TYR A 57 -2.88 -7.82 6.33
N ASP A 58 -1.95 -8.33 7.13
CA ASP A 58 -2.00 -8.37 8.59
C ASP A 58 -1.66 -6.98 9.16
N VAL A 59 -2.71 -6.16 9.26
CA VAL A 59 -2.65 -4.79 9.76
C VAL A 59 -2.16 -4.72 11.20
N PRO A 60 -2.70 -5.49 12.17
CA PRO A 60 -2.21 -5.49 13.55
C PRO A 60 -0.70 -5.73 13.64
N ARG A 61 -0.19 -6.77 12.96
CA ARG A 61 1.23 -7.09 12.97
C ARG A 61 2.11 -5.98 12.39
N CYS A 62 1.63 -5.28 11.37
CA CYS A 62 2.33 -4.12 10.81
C CYS A 62 2.36 -2.95 11.79
N ILE A 63 1.23 -2.66 12.45
CA ILE A 63 1.11 -1.58 13.44
C ILE A 63 2.10 -1.80 14.58
N ASP A 64 2.13 -3.01 15.15
CA ASP A 64 3.03 -3.37 16.24
C ASP A 64 4.50 -3.12 15.85
N HIS A 65 4.88 -3.51 14.62
CA HIS A 65 6.23 -3.29 14.10
C HIS A 65 6.54 -1.81 13.93
N ILE A 66 5.69 -1.03 13.25
CA ILE A 66 6.00 0.39 12.95
C ILE A 66 5.91 1.28 14.19
N ALA A 67 5.28 0.82 15.27
CA ALA A 67 5.27 1.46 16.58
C ALA A 67 6.51 1.13 17.41
N SER A 68 7.29 0.11 17.06
CA SER A 68 8.51 -0.30 17.76
C SER A 68 9.75 0.42 17.21
N ALA A 69 10.88 0.29 17.93
CA ALA A 69 12.16 0.85 17.49
C ALA A 69 12.64 0.20 16.17
N GLU A 70 12.41 -1.10 16.00
CA GLU A 70 12.75 -1.87 14.80
C GLU A 70 11.96 -1.41 13.57
N GLY A 71 10.81 -0.76 13.76
CA GLY A 71 9.99 -0.20 12.69
C GLY A 71 10.43 1.15 12.14
N THR A 72 11.54 1.72 12.63
CA THR A 72 11.96 3.10 12.29
C THR A 72 12.12 3.34 10.79
N ASP A 73 12.70 2.40 10.02
CA ASP A 73 12.83 2.54 8.56
C ASP A 73 11.45 2.53 7.88
N CYS A 74 10.56 1.62 8.28
CA CYS A 74 9.17 1.62 7.78
C CYS A 74 8.45 2.93 8.13
N MET A 75 8.61 3.45 9.34
CA MET A 75 7.93 4.66 9.82
C MET A 75 8.43 5.94 9.13
N THR A 76 9.74 6.05 8.93
CA THR A 76 10.38 7.27 8.38
C THR A 76 10.55 7.22 6.87
N GLY A 77 10.88 6.05 6.32
CA GLY A 77 11.15 5.82 4.91
C GLY A 77 9.99 5.18 4.16
N GLY A 78 8.83 4.96 4.78
CA GLY A 78 7.69 4.31 4.15
C GLY A 78 7.79 2.78 4.11
N CYS A 79 6.66 2.13 3.81
CA CYS A 79 6.55 0.67 3.76
C CYS A 79 7.61 0.02 2.83
N LEU A 80 8.48 -0.82 3.40
CA LEU A 80 9.52 -1.54 2.67
C LEU A 80 8.97 -2.48 1.58
N ALA A 81 7.83 -3.12 1.83
CA ALA A 81 7.16 -3.94 0.82
C ALA A 81 6.74 -3.11 -0.42
N ARG A 82 6.23 -1.88 -0.22
CA ARG A 82 5.88 -0.99 -1.35
C ARG A 82 7.13 -0.55 -2.10
N ARG A 83 8.21 -0.21 -1.40
CA ARG A 83 9.50 0.20 -1.96
C ARG A 83 10.19 -0.92 -2.76
N ALA A 84 9.96 -2.17 -2.40
CA ALA A 84 10.51 -3.34 -3.08
C ALA A 84 9.80 -3.68 -4.40
N CYS A 85 8.58 -3.17 -4.63
CA CYS A 85 7.89 -3.42 -5.88
C CYS A 85 8.61 -2.71 -7.05
N PRO A 86 8.98 -3.42 -8.12
CA PRO A 86 9.67 -2.80 -9.26
C PRO A 86 8.74 -1.92 -10.10
N VAL A 87 7.43 -2.18 -10.05
CA VAL A 87 6.42 -1.48 -10.86
C VAL A 87 6.22 -0.07 -10.32
N GLY A 88 6.26 0.93 -11.21
CA GLY A 88 6.00 2.32 -10.87
C GLY A 88 7.06 2.99 -9.99
N ARG A 89 8.28 2.44 -9.89
CA ARG A 89 9.36 2.98 -9.03
C ARG A 89 9.67 4.46 -9.30
N ALA A 90 9.53 4.91 -10.55
CA ALA A 90 9.72 6.32 -10.92
C ALA A 90 8.69 7.28 -10.28
N PHE A 91 7.56 6.76 -9.82
CA PHE A 91 6.48 7.52 -9.16
C PHE A 91 6.49 7.38 -7.64
N ALA A 92 7.55 6.79 -7.08
CA ALA A 92 7.69 6.67 -5.64
C ALA A 92 7.61 8.05 -4.97
N TYR A 93 6.82 8.13 -3.90
CA TYR A 93 6.64 9.37 -3.17
C TYR A 93 7.95 9.88 -2.58
N GLY A 94 8.10 11.20 -2.42
CA GLY A 94 9.23 11.76 -1.70
C GLY A 94 9.23 11.35 -0.22
N PRO A 95 10.39 11.38 0.47
CA PRO A 95 10.52 10.92 1.86
C PRO A 95 9.50 11.55 2.82
N ALA A 96 9.27 12.86 2.71
CA ALA A 96 8.30 13.58 3.54
C ALA A 96 6.86 13.05 3.38
N GLN A 97 6.45 12.75 2.15
CA GLN A 97 5.13 12.20 1.87
C GLN A 97 5.01 10.74 2.32
N MET A 98 6.06 9.93 2.16
CA MET A 98 6.10 8.56 2.67
C MET A 98 5.92 8.55 4.20
N GLN A 99 6.72 9.34 4.92
CA GLN A 99 6.64 9.47 6.37
C GLN A 99 5.26 9.97 6.83
N PHE A 100 4.71 10.97 6.14
CA PHE A 100 3.37 11.49 6.43
C PHE A 100 2.33 10.36 6.40
N HIS A 101 2.34 9.54 5.36
CA HIS A 101 1.39 8.44 5.22
C HIS A 101 1.57 7.36 6.28
N MET A 102 2.79 7.03 6.69
CA MET A 102 3.03 6.05 7.76
C MET A 102 2.54 6.55 9.11
N ARG A 103 2.82 7.82 9.44
CA ARG A 103 2.30 8.46 10.66
C ARG A 103 0.78 8.52 10.66
N ALA A 104 0.16 8.84 9.52
CA ALA A 104 -1.29 8.87 9.38
C ALA A 104 -1.91 7.47 9.51
N PHE A 105 -1.28 6.45 8.91
CA PHE A 105 -1.70 5.05 9.02
C PHE A 105 -1.66 4.58 10.47
N LEU A 106 -0.57 4.82 11.20
CA LEU A 106 -0.48 4.45 12.62
C LEU A 106 -1.59 5.14 13.44
N ARG A 107 -1.76 6.47 13.30
CA ARG A 107 -2.80 7.21 14.03
C ARG A 107 -4.22 6.68 13.75
N ALA A 108 -4.51 6.32 12.49
CA ALA A 108 -5.83 5.85 12.10
C ALA A 108 -6.20 4.48 12.70
N HIS A 109 -5.21 3.72 13.19
CA HIS A 109 -5.41 2.40 13.78
C HIS A 109 -5.04 2.33 15.27
N GLN A 110 -4.65 3.46 15.87
CA GLN A 110 -4.58 3.54 17.32
C GLN A 110 -6.01 3.51 17.87
N PRO A 111 -6.28 2.76 18.95
CA PRO A 111 -7.57 2.87 19.62
C PRO A 111 -7.73 4.33 20.05
N SER A 112 -8.78 4.97 19.52
CA SER A 112 -9.17 6.30 19.96
C SER A 112 -9.38 6.23 21.46
N GLY A 113 -8.53 6.90 22.23
CA GLY A 113 -8.85 7.23 23.63
C GLY A 113 -10.04 8.17 23.62
N ILE A 114 -11.25 7.63 23.48
CA ILE A 114 -12.48 8.28 23.93
C ILE A 114 -12.63 7.79 25.37
N PRO A 115 -12.36 8.63 26.39
CA PRO A 115 -12.84 8.31 27.72
C PRO A 115 -14.37 8.25 27.67
N GLU A 116 -14.92 7.17 28.22
CA GLU A 116 -16.36 7.02 28.51
C GLU A 116 -16.88 8.16 29.41
#